data_AF-Q7U8Y9-F1
#
_entry.id   AF-Q7U8Y9-F1
#
_cell.length_a   1.000
_cell.length_b   1.000
_cell.length_c   1.000
_cell.angle_alpha   90.00
_cell.angle_beta   90.00
_cell.angle_gamma   90.00
#
_symmetry.space_group_name_H-M   'P 1'
#
loop_
_entity.id
_entity.type
_entity.pdbx_description
1 polymer ?
#
loop_
_entity_poly.entity_id
_entity_poly.type
_entity_poly.pdbx_seq_one_letter_code
_entity_poly.pdbx_strand_id
1 'polypeptide(L)'
;MPATAAALHHNHDVAHSFSTVALPWTTSRPLALPKQLGDGIDIALLKQGLQRLMACEGVGAVILFGSRPQGTARADSDLDLAVICREPELTSQQRTERWRTYRKALGPVGCGVDLVLQGQADAARLASSRWHVMKDVARHGVVLYASL
;
A
#
# COMPACT_ATOMS: atom_id res chain seq x y z
N MET A 1 35.62 -43.70 -43.30
CA MET A 1 36.48 -42.98 -42.32
C MET A 1 35.85 -41.62 -42.06
N PRO A 2 35.81 -41.16 -40.79
CA PRO A 2 34.57 -40.96 -40.00
C PRO A 2 34.15 -39.47 -39.86
N ALA A 3 32.86 -39.19 -39.63
CA ALA A 3 32.21 -38.70 -38.37
C ALA A 3 32.75 -37.33 -37.87
N THR A 4 31.98 -36.34 -37.39
CA THR A 4 30.90 -36.38 -36.38
C THR A 4 30.40 -34.93 -36.15
N ALA A 5 29.13 -34.78 -35.73
CA ALA A 5 28.58 -33.74 -34.84
C ALA A 5 28.59 -32.26 -35.32
N ALA A 6 27.66 -31.37 -34.96
CA ALA A 6 26.90 -31.31 -33.72
C ALA A 6 25.54 -30.62 -33.90
N ALA A 7 24.62 -31.02 -33.03
CA ALA A 7 23.30 -30.44 -32.82
C ALA A 7 23.37 -28.97 -32.42
N LEU A 8 22.50 -28.14 -33.01
CA LEU A 8 22.11 -26.86 -32.44
C LEU A 8 20.79 -27.08 -31.68
N HIS A 9 20.93 -27.25 -30.37
CA HIS A 9 19.82 -27.14 -29.43
C HIS A 9 19.21 -25.74 -29.57
N HIS A 10 17.92 -25.70 -29.90
CA HIS A 10 17.09 -24.51 -29.72
C HIS A 10 16.98 -24.24 -28.21
N ASN A 11 17.71 -23.24 -27.72
CA ASN A 11 17.43 -22.66 -26.41
C ASN A 11 16.13 -21.86 -26.53
N HIS A 12 15.09 -22.40 -25.92
CA HIS A 12 13.80 -21.73 -25.73
C HIS A 12 13.98 -20.72 -24.60
N ASP A 13 14.31 -19.47 -24.94
CA ASP A 13 14.32 -18.36 -23.99
C ASP A 13 12.87 -17.99 -23.67
N VAL A 14 12.34 -18.56 -22.58
CA VAL A 14 11.03 -18.17 -22.04
C VAL A 14 11.24 -16.87 -21.27
N ALA A 15 11.20 -15.76 -21.99
CA ALA A 15 11.08 -14.43 -21.41
C ALA A 15 9.79 -14.36 -20.58
N HIS A 16 9.91 -14.68 -19.29
CA HIS A 16 8.85 -14.41 -18.32
C HIS A 16 8.68 -12.90 -18.28
N SER A 17 7.60 -12.40 -18.89
CA SER A 17 7.18 -11.02 -18.76
C SER A 17 6.87 -10.76 -17.28
N PHE A 18 7.86 -10.25 -16.55
CA PHE A 18 7.63 -9.66 -15.23
C PHE A 18 6.79 -8.41 -15.45
N SER A 19 5.46 -8.55 -15.28
CA SER A 19 4.57 -7.40 -15.24
C SER A 19 5.03 -6.53 -14.07
N THR A 20 5.69 -5.41 -14.36
CA THR A 20 6.12 -4.46 -13.34
C THR A 20 4.85 -3.95 -12.65
N VAL A 21 4.64 -4.32 -11.40
CA VAL A 21 3.51 -3.82 -10.62
C VAL A 21 3.73 -2.32 -10.42
N ALA A 22 2.82 -1.50 -10.93
CA ALA A 22 2.85 -0.07 -10.69
C ALA A 22 2.68 0.18 -9.17
N LEU A 23 3.58 0.98 -8.59
CA LEU A 23 3.56 1.32 -7.18
C LEU A 23 3.05 2.76 -7.05
N PRO A 24 1.74 2.99 -6.86
CA PRO A 24 1.16 4.32 -6.98
C PRO A 24 1.67 5.32 -5.92
N TRP A 25 2.21 4.82 -4.81
CA TRP A 25 2.74 5.63 -3.71
C TRP A 25 4.15 6.20 -3.92
N THR A 26 4.80 5.93 -5.07
CA THR A 26 6.11 6.50 -5.41
C THR A 26 6.02 7.89 -6.06
N THR A 27 4.82 8.38 -6.34
CA THR A 27 4.60 9.72 -6.89
C THR A 27 4.14 10.67 -5.79
N SER A 28 4.92 11.71 -5.53
CA SER A 28 4.60 12.74 -4.54
C SER A 28 3.26 13.40 -4.82
N ARG A 29 2.42 13.54 -3.77
CA ARG A 29 1.07 14.08 -3.85
C ARG A 29 0.64 14.69 -2.50
N PRO A 30 0.06 15.90 -2.48
CA PRO A 30 -0.54 16.46 -1.27
C PRO A 30 -1.79 15.69 -0.84
N LEU A 31 -2.20 15.85 0.43
CA LEU A 31 -3.39 15.20 0.96
C LEU A 31 -4.62 15.51 0.09
N ALA A 32 -5.23 14.47 -0.47
CA ALA A 32 -6.46 14.55 -1.24
C ALA A 32 -7.37 13.36 -0.93
N LEU A 33 -8.58 13.66 -0.45
CA LEU A 33 -9.59 12.64 -0.17
C LEU A 33 -10.43 12.36 -1.43
N PRO A 34 -10.87 11.11 -1.64
CA PRO A 34 -11.90 10.79 -2.62
C PRO A 34 -13.18 11.58 -2.36
N LYS A 35 -13.93 11.88 -3.43
CA LYS A 35 -15.21 12.60 -3.34
C LYS A 35 -16.27 11.81 -2.55
N GLN A 36 -16.18 10.49 -2.56
CA GLN A 36 -17.11 9.59 -1.88
C GLN A 36 -16.31 8.49 -1.16
N LEU A 37 -16.58 8.31 0.13
CA LEU A 37 -15.97 7.27 0.97
C LEU A 37 -16.99 6.28 1.53
N GLY A 38 -18.25 6.41 1.10
CA GLY A 38 -19.40 5.72 1.69
C GLY A 38 -19.93 6.43 2.93
N ASP A 39 -21.07 5.95 3.41
CA ASP A 39 -21.72 6.47 4.61
C ASP A 39 -20.94 6.09 5.89
N GLY A 40 -21.28 6.74 7.01
CA GLY A 40 -20.68 6.46 8.32
C GLY A 40 -19.28 7.02 8.53
N ILE A 41 -18.74 7.79 7.57
CA ILE A 41 -17.44 8.47 7.69
C ILE A 41 -17.68 9.94 8.01
N ASP A 42 -17.11 10.40 9.13
CA ASP A 42 -16.92 11.82 9.37
C ASP A 42 -15.67 12.30 8.62
N ILE A 43 -15.89 12.99 7.49
CA ILE A 43 -14.82 13.49 6.62
C ILE A 43 -13.93 14.51 7.34
N ALA A 44 -14.49 15.32 8.23
CA ALA A 44 -13.73 16.33 8.97
C ALA A 44 -12.80 15.67 9.99
N LEU A 45 -13.31 14.70 10.78
CA LEU A 45 -12.51 13.94 11.72
C LEU A 45 -11.45 13.10 11.01
N LEU A 46 -11.80 12.44 9.90
CA LEU A 46 -10.85 11.70 9.09
C LEU A 46 -9.72 12.60 8.59
N LYS A 47 -10.06 13.76 8.02
CA LYS A 47 -9.06 14.71 7.52
C LYS A 47 -8.10 15.17 8.62
N GLN A 48 -8.62 15.50 9.81
CA GLN A 48 -7.80 15.88 10.97
C GLN A 48 -6.90 14.73 11.44
N GLY A 49 -7.44 13.51 11.51
CA GLY A 49 -6.68 12.32 11.85
C GLY A 49 -5.54 12.05 10.86
N LEU A 50 -5.82 12.15 9.56
CA LEU A 50 -4.81 11.99 8.51
C LEU A 50 -3.74 13.08 8.59
N GLN A 51 -4.11 14.33 8.87
CA GLN A 51 -3.13 15.41 9.08
C GLN A 51 -2.15 15.11 10.22
N ARG A 52 -2.64 14.59 11.34
CA ARG A 52 -1.78 14.16 12.46
C ARG A 52 -0.93 12.95 12.09
N LEU A 53 -1.50 11.98 11.36
CA LEU A 53 -0.77 10.80 10.90
C LEU A 53 0.39 11.17 9.97
N MET A 54 0.16 12.00 8.96
CA MET A 54 1.21 12.41 8.00
C MET A 54 2.33 13.22 8.65
N ALA A 55 2.05 13.91 9.76
CA ALA A 55 3.06 14.63 10.54
C ALA A 55 3.93 13.69 11.41
N CYS A 56 3.56 12.42 11.54
CA CYS A 56 4.36 11.46 12.30
C CYS A 56 5.66 11.11 11.55
N GLU A 57 6.72 10.93 12.31
CA GLU A 57 8.01 10.50 11.78
C GLU A 57 7.88 9.17 11.03
N GLY A 58 8.62 9.05 9.92
CA GLY A 58 8.66 7.84 9.10
C GLY A 58 7.50 7.71 8.10
N VAL A 59 6.39 8.44 8.22
CA VAL A 59 5.28 8.33 7.24
C VAL A 59 5.71 8.89 5.88
N GLY A 60 5.77 8.03 4.87
CA GLY A 60 6.12 8.39 3.50
C GLY A 60 4.90 8.49 2.58
N ALA A 61 3.96 7.55 2.68
CA ALA A 61 2.71 7.60 1.94
C ALA A 61 1.55 7.01 2.75
N VAL A 62 0.33 7.49 2.46
CA VAL A 62 -0.92 6.98 3.02
C VAL A 62 -1.86 6.64 1.86
N ILE A 63 -2.33 5.40 1.84
CA ILE A 63 -3.15 4.85 0.78
C ILE A 63 -4.42 4.28 1.39
N LEU A 64 -5.57 4.68 0.86
CA LEU A 64 -6.85 4.06 1.15
C LEU A 64 -7.02 2.84 0.25
N PHE A 65 -7.39 1.70 0.81
CA PHE A 65 -7.69 0.49 0.02
C PHE A 65 -8.98 -0.16 0.51
N GLY A 66 -9.25 -1.39 0.07
CA GLY A 66 -10.41 -2.16 0.51
C GLY A 66 -11.72 -1.70 -0.13
N SER A 67 -12.82 -1.85 0.61
CA SER A 67 -14.18 -1.72 0.08
C SER A 67 -14.61 -0.27 -0.22
N ARG A 68 -14.11 0.70 0.54
CA ARG A 68 -14.47 2.12 0.43
C ARG A 68 -14.07 2.76 -0.91
N PRO A 69 -12.80 2.69 -1.36
CA PRO A 69 -12.43 3.27 -2.65
C PRO A 69 -13.07 2.54 -3.83
N GLN A 70 -13.51 1.28 -3.65
CA GLN A 70 -14.21 0.49 -4.66
C GLN A 70 -15.72 0.75 -4.71
N GLY A 71 -16.26 1.54 -3.76
CA GLY A 71 -17.70 1.82 -3.68
C GLY A 71 -18.55 0.62 -3.21
N THR A 72 -17.93 -0.42 -2.66
CA THR A 72 -18.61 -1.63 -2.16
C THR A 72 -18.77 -1.63 -0.64
N ALA A 73 -18.31 -0.58 0.03
CA ALA A 73 -18.44 -0.40 1.47
C ALA A 73 -19.90 -0.24 1.92
N ARG A 74 -20.20 -0.85 3.07
CA ARG A 74 -21.43 -0.65 3.84
C ARG A 74 -21.20 0.42 4.92
N ALA A 75 -22.28 0.90 5.53
CA ALA A 75 -22.20 1.94 6.56
C ALA A 75 -21.34 1.54 7.78
N ASP A 76 -21.27 0.24 8.08
CA ASP A 76 -20.49 -0.37 9.17
C ASP A 76 -19.10 -0.85 8.74
N SER A 77 -18.70 -0.67 7.48
CA SER A 77 -17.41 -1.14 6.99
C SER A 77 -16.25 -0.38 7.64
N ASP A 78 -15.14 -1.07 7.86
CA ASP A 78 -13.93 -0.42 8.37
C ASP A 78 -13.28 0.49 7.33
N LEU A 79 -12.37 1.34 7.78
CA LEU A 79 -11.49 2.15 6.95
C LEU A 79 -10.12 1.46 6.84
N ASP A 80 -9.84 0.89 5.66
CA ASP A 80 -8.58 0.22 5.38
C ASP A 80 -7.51 1.21 4.90
N LEU A 81 -6.47 1.42 5.70
CA LEU A 81 -5.37 2.33 5.41
C LEU A 81 -4.04 1.58 5.36
N ALA A 82 -3.28 1.79 4.29
CA ALA A 82 -1.90 1.35 4.20
C ALA A 82 -0.98 2.57 4.37
N VAL A 83 0.00 2.45 5.25
CA VAL A 83 1.07 3.43 5.44
C VAL A 83 2.37 2.82 4.94
N ILE A 84 3.00 3.51 4.00
CA ILE A 84 4.34 3.17 3.53
C ILE A 84 5.32 4.08 4.25
N CYS A 85 6.23 3.48 5.00
CA CYS A 85 7.30 4.19 5.67
C CYS A 85 8.38 4.63 4.68
N ARG A 86 9.07 5.73 4.99
CA ARG A 86 10.25 6.21 4.25
C ARG A 86 11.41 5.21 4.30
N GLU A 87 11.52 4.50 5.42
CA GLU A 87 12.52 3.46 5.60
C GLU A 87 12.22 2.27 4.68
N PRO A 88 13.27 1.65 4.09
CA PRO A 88 13.08 0.55 3.14
C PRO A 88 12.45 -0.68 3.81
N GLU A 89 12.85 -0.98 5.05
CA GLU A 89 12.41 -2.14 5.83
C GLU A 89 12.15 -1.72 7.28
N LEU A 90 11.30 -2.47 7.97
CA LEU A 90 11.01 -2.26 9.39
C LEU A 90 11.17 -3.58 10.14
N THR A 91 11.90 -3.54 11.27
CA THR A 91 11.87 -4.66 12.21
C THR A 91 10.47 -4.84 12.80
N SER A 92 10.16 -6.03 13.31
CA SER A 92 8.86 -6.31 13.94
C SER A 92 8.58 -5.40 15.14
N GLN A 93 9.60 -5.02 15.90
CA GLN A 93 9.48 -4.07 16.99
C GLN A 93 9.12 -2.67 16.48
N GLN A 94 9.88 -2.14 15.51
CA GLN A 94 9.62 -0.83 14.91
C GLN A 94 8.23 -0.76 14.29
N ARG A 95 7.81 -1.80 13.58
CA ARG A 95 6.46 -1.89 13.00
C ARG A 95 5.38 -1.82 14.07
N THR A 96 5.55 -2.53 15.18
CA THR A 96 4.59 -2.53 16.29
C THR A 96 4.51 -1.16 16.99
N GLU A 97 5.66 -0.55 17.27
CA GLU A 97 5.73 0.77 17.93
C GLU A 97 5.14 1.86 17.05
N ARG A 98 5.51 1.89 15.77
CA ARG A 98 4.96 2.85 14.80
C ARG A 98 3.48 2.64 14.56
N TRP A 99 3.02 1.40 14.45
CA TRP A 99 1.60 1.11 14.33
C TRP A 99 0.80 1.71 15.48
N ARG A 100 1.27 1.55 16.73
CA ARG A 100 0.61 2.17 17.90
C ARG A 100 0.64 3.69 17.82
N THR A 101 1.78 4.28 17.49
CA THR A 101 1.93 5.75 17.36
C THR A 101 0.99 6.29 16.28
N TYR A 102 0.96 5.66 15.11
CA TYR A 102 0.14 6.07 13.97
C TYR A 102 -1.35 5.88 14.25
N ARG A 103 -1.73 4.75 14.85
CA ARG A 103 -3.13 4.50 15.25
C ARG A 103 -3.62 5.51 16.29
N LYS A 104 -2.74 5.89 17.23
CA LYS A 104 -3.02 6.94 18.23
C LYS A 104 -3.11 8.32 17.60
N ALA A 105 -2.21 8.66 16.67
CA ALA A 105 -2.21 9.93 15.96
C ALA A 105 -3.45 10.12 15.08
N LEU A 106 -3.88 9.05 14.40
CA LEU A 106 -5.13 9.05 13.64
C LEU A 106 -6.32 9.35 14.56
N GLY A 107 -6.35 8.70 15.74
CA GLY A 107 -7.40 8.90 16.73
C GLY A 107 -8.74 8.27 16.31
N PRO A 108 -9.86 8.70 16.90
CA PRO A 108 -11.19 8.28 16.47
C PRO A 108 -11.55 8.99 15.16
N VAL A 109 -11.98 8.20 14.17
CA VAL A 109 -12.41 8.70 12.84
C VAL A 109 -13.88 8.35 12.54
N GLY A 110 -14.64 7.95 13.55
CA GLY A 110 -16.07 7.62 13.45
C GLY A 110 -16.38 6.16 13.04
N CYS A 111 -15.38 5.40 12.58
CA CYS A 111 -15.50 3.99 12.23
C CYS A 111 -14.26 3.19 12.69
N GLY A 112 -14.32 1.86 12.56
CA GLY A 112 -13.15 1.02 12.73
C GLY A 112 -12.10 1.31 11.66
N VAL A 113 -10.83 1.10 12.00
CA VAL A 113 -9.70 1.35 11.09
C VAL A 113 -8.80 0.12 11.13
N ASP A 114 -8.61 -0.50 9.96
CA ASP A 114 -7.52 -1.44 9.76
C ASP A 114 -6.32 -0.69 9.18
N LEU A 115 -5.20 -0.73 9.90
CA LEU A 115 -3.99 0.01 9.54
C LEU A 115 -2.86 -0.99 9.26
N VAL A 116 -2.44 -1.04 8.01
CA VAL A 116 -1.30 -1.84 7.56
C VAL A 116 -0.08 -0.95 7.40
N LEU A 117 1.07 -1.41 7.86
CA LEU A 117 2.32 -0.66 7.86
C LEU A 117 3.45 -1.47 7.23
N GLN A 118 4.18 -0.91 6.27
CA GLN A 118 5.38 -1.52 5.68
C GLN A 118 6.46 -0.49 5.35
N GLY A 119 7.72 -0.93 5.28
CA GLY A 119 8.79 -0.15 4.65
C GLY A 119 8.64 -0.10 3.13
N GLN A 120 9.33 0.84 2.47
CA GLN A 120 9.20 1.05 1.02
C GLN A 120 9.59 -0.20 0.20
N ALA A 121 10.72 -0.83 0.52
CA ALA A 121 11.20 -2.01 -0.20
C ALA A 121 10.33 -3.24 0.11
N ASP A 122 9.92 -3.39 1.37
CA ASP A 122 8.96 -4.43 1.77
C ASP A 122 7.62 -4.29 1.04
N ALA A 123 7.09 -3.07 0.94
CA ALA A 123 5.85 -2.81 0.23
C ALA A 123 5.96 -3.16 -1.26
N ALA A 124 7.05 -2.76 -1.93
CA ALA A 124 7.31 -3.10 -3.33
C ALA A 124 7.39 -4.61 -3.56
N ARG A 125 8.12 -5.33 -2.68
CA ARG A 125 8.26 -6.79 -2.72
C ARG A 125 6.94 -7.50 -2.45
N LEU A 126 6.13 -6.99 -1.54
CA LEU A 126 4.84 -7.58 -1.19
C LEU A 126 3.75 -7.25 -2.23
N ALA A 127 3.88 -6.14 -2.97
CA ALA A 127 2.95 -5.79 -4.04
C ALA A 127 2.99 -6.78 -5.22
N SER A 128 4.13 -7.44 -5.44
CA SER A 128 4.28 -8.51 -6.43
C SER A 128 3.86 -9.89 -5.90
N SER A 129 3.57 -10.01 -4.60
CA SER A 129 3.15 -11.27 -3.98
C SER A 129 1.67 -11.56 -4.24
N ARG A 130 1.34 -12.82 -4.58
CA ARG A 130 -0.03 -13.21 -4.98
C ARG A 130 -1.08 -13.06 -3.87
N TRP A 131 -0.68 -13.19 -2.62
CA TRP A 131 -1.57 -13.37 -1.46
C TRP A 131 -1.49 -12.25 -0.43
N HIS A 132 -0.70 -11.20 -0.69
CA HIS A 132 -0.53 -10.12 0.28
C HIS A 132 -1.42 -8.93 -0.08
N VAL A 133 -2.00 -8.29 0.94
CA VAL A 133 -2.86 -7.11 0.80
C VAL A 133 -2.20 -5.97 0.02
N MET A 134 -0.87 -5.89 0.03
CA MET A 134 -0.11 -4.89 -0.74
C MET A 134 -0.31 -4.98 -2.25
N LYS A 135 -0.69 -6.15 -2.77
CA LYS A 135 -1.11 -6.28 -4.17
C LYS A 135 -2.39 -5.49 -4.45
N ASP A 136 -3.36 -5.55 -3.54
CA ASP A 136 -4.61 -4.79 -3.64
C ASP A 136 -4.38 -3.30 -3.38
N VAL A 137 -3.49 -2.96 -2.43
CA VAL A 137 -3.04 -1.56 -2.23
C VAL A 137 -2.41 -1.01 -3.49
N ALA A 138 -1.56 -1.78 -4.19
CA ALA A 138 -0.92 -1.33 -5.43
C ALA A 138 -1.90 -1.21 -6.60
N ARG A 139 -2.85 -2.16 -6.72
CA ARG A 139 -3.75 -2.24 -7.88
C ARG A 139 -5.00 -1.37 -7.76
N HIS A 140 -5.55 -1.27 -6.55
CA HIS A 140 -6.86 -0.66 -6.29
C HIS A 140 -6.80 0.46 -5.24
N GLY A 141 -5.64 0.65 -4.60
CA GLY A 141 -5.47 1.68 -3.60
C GLY A 141 -5.56 3.09 -4.19
N VAL A 142 -6.19 3.99 -3.44
CA VAL A 142 -6.23 5.42 -3.73
C VAL A 142 -5.22 6.11 -2.82
N VAL A 143 -4.14 6.63 -3.41
CA VAL A 143 -3.12 7.38 -2.69
C VAL A 143 -3.74 8.67 -2.17
N LEU A 144 -3.88 8.78 -0.85
CA LEU A 144 -4.37 9.97 -0.18
C LEU A 144 -3.25 11.00 -0.05
N TYR A 145 -2.02 10.55 0.21
CA TYR A 145 -0.83 11.37 0.40
C TYR A 145 0.43 10.56 0.05
N ALA A 146 1.42 11.23 -0.52
CA ALA A 146 2.76 10.69 -0.70
C ALA A 146 3.81 11.81 -0.69
N SER A 147 4.94 11.56 -0.01
CA SER A 147 6.13 12.42 -0.01
C SER A 147 7.42 11.61 -0.14
N LEU A 148 7.31 10.40 -0.69
CA LEU A 148 8.45 9.53 -1.03
C LEU A 148 9.16 10.07 -2.27
#